data_AF-A0A843F6Y6-F1
#
_entry.id   AF-A0A843F6Y6-F1
#
_cell.length_a   1.000
_cell.length_b   1.000
_cell.length_c   1.000
_cell.angle_alpha   90.00
_cell.angle_beta   90.00
_cell.angle_gamma   90.00
#
_symmetry.space_group_name_H-M   'P 1'
#
loop_
_entity.id
_entity.type
_entity.pdbx_description
1 polymer ?
#
loop_
_entity_poly.entity_id
_entity_poly.type
_entity_poly.pdbx_seq_one_letter_code
_entity_poly.pdbx_strand_id
1 'polypeptide(L)'
;MSSPTFPITATIILSDSEGFIFEVVGSHGDIYIVGFDYDDGWYCPCPDYMYRRHECKHIRACKQELSKQHITVGSDLFCEVAA
;
A
#
# COMPACT_ATOMS: atom_id res chain seq x y z
N MET A 1 10.63 -29.23 -7.42
CA MET A 1 10.12 -28.82 -6.09
C MET A 1 9.49 -27.45 -6.28
N SER A 2 8.17 -27.38 -6.38
CA SER A 2 7.48 -26.10 -6.57
C SER A 2 7.37 -25.43 -5.21
N SER A 3 8.16 -24.40 -4.97
CA SER A 3 8.10 -23.62 -3.74
C SER A 3 6.66 -23.12 -3.51
N PRO A 4 6.12 -23.19 -2.29
CA PRO A 4 4.81 -22.63 -2.00
C PRO A 4 4.86 -21.12 -2.27
N THR A 5 4.16 -20.68 -3.33
CA THR A 5 3.94 -19.26 -3.58
C THR A 5 2.81 -18.80 -2.68
N PHE A 6 3.14 -18.06 -1.63
CA PHE A 6 2.11 -17.43 -0.80
C PHE A 6 1.47 -16.26 -1.58
N PRO A 7 0.14 -16.08 -1.49
CA PRO A 7 -0.51 -14.92 -2.09
C PRO A 7 0.00 -13.66 -1.41
N ILE A 8 0.27 -12.62 -2.21
CA ILE A 8 0.66 -11.32 -1.66
C ILE A 8 -0.59 -10.66 -1.10
N THR A 9 -0.63 -10.48 0.21
CA THR A 9 -1.75 -9.85 0.91
C THR A 9 -1.27 -8.54 1.54
N ALA A 10 -2.04 -7.47 1.35
CA ALA A 10 -1.81 -6.19 2.00
C ALA A 10 -2.87 -5.94 3.08
N THR A 11 -2.46 -5.42 4.22
CA THR A 11 -3.33 -5.08 5.35
C THR A 11 -2.98 -3.67 5.79
N ILE A 12 -3.97 -2.81 5.99
CA ILE A 12 -3.74 -1.48 6.55
C ILE A 12 -3.50 -1.64 8.05
N ILE A 13 -2.34 -1.21 8.52
CA ILE A 13 -1.99 -1.24 9.95
C ILE A 13 -2.14 0.13 10.59
N LEU A 14 -1.91 1.21 9.83
CA LEU A 14 -2.11 2.58 10.28
C LEU A 14 -2.73 3.39 9.14
N SER A 15 -3.67 4.26 9.50
CA SER A 15 -4.34 5.18 8.59
C SER A 15 -4.49 6.50 9.31
N ASP A 16 -3.76 7.51 8.85
CA ASP A 16 -3.71 8.85 9.42
C ASP A 16 -4.18 9.88 8.38
N SER A 17 -4.30 11.14 8.78
CA SER A 17 -4.66 12.24 7.86
C SER A 17 -3.57 12.57 6.85
N GLU A 18 -2.32 12.21 7.14
CA GLU A 18 -1.14 12.48 6.29
C GLU A 18 -0.78 11.28 5.41
N GLY A 19 -1.31 10.09 5.68
CA GLY A 19 -0.97 8.90 4.90
C GLY A 19 -1.51 7.59 5.47
N PHE A 20 -1.05 6.48 4.88
CA PHE A 20 -1.41 5.12 5.29
C PHE A 20 -0.16 4.26 5.35
N ILE A 21 -0.15 3.33 6.28
CA ILE A 21 0.88 2.31 6.39
C ILE A 21 0.23 0.95 6.22
N PHE A 22 0.77 0.18 5.29
CA PHE A 22 0.34 -1.15 4.96
C PHE A 22 1.39 -2.16 5.36
N GLU A 23 0.96 -3.24 5.97
CA GLU A 23 1.74 -4.46 6.11
C GLU A 23 1.43 -5.38 4.93
N VAL A 24 2.47 -5.76 4.18
CA VAL A 24 2.35 -6.62 3.00
C VAL A 24 3.13 -7.89 3.20
N VAL A 25 2.44 -9.03 3.15
CA VAL A 25 3.07 -10.34 3.17
C VAL A 25 3.53 -10.69 1.76
N GLY A 26 4.83 -10.85 1.58
CA GLY A 26 5.48 -11.21 0.34
C GLY A 26 5.28 -12.69 -0.03
N SER A 27 5.62 -13.02 -1.28
CA SER A 27 5.42 -14.36 -1.84
C SER A 27 6.23 -15.48 -1.17
N HIS A 28 7.25 -15.12 -0.37
CA HIS A 28 8.10 -16.03 0.39
C HIS A 28 7.80 -16.04 1.90
N GLY A 29 6.76 -15.32 2.34
CA GLY A 29 6.43 -15.15 3.76
C GLY A 29 7.12 -13.96 4.45
N ASP A 30 7.96 -13.22 3.72
CA ASP A 30 8.58 -11.99 4.23
C ASP A 30 7.52 -10.89 4.44
N ILE A 31 7.62 -10.13 5.52
CA ILE A 31 6.70 -9.02 5.80
C ILE A 31 7.36 -7.70 5.39
N TYR A 32 6.65 -6.90 4.61
CA TYR A 32 7.10 -5.59 4.14
C TYR A 32 6.16 -4.50 4.62
N ILE A 33 6.71 -3.40 5.14
CA ILE A 33 5.94 -2.23 5.55
C ILE A 33 5.96 -1.22 4.41
N VAL A 34 4.82 -1.01 3.75
CA VAL A 34 4.64 -0.04 2.66
C VAL A 34 3.97 1.20 3.21
N GLY A 35 4.60 2.36 3.04
CA GLY A 35 4.01 3.65 3.37
C GLY A 35 3.36 4.27 2.13
N PHE A 36 2.26 4.97 2.33
CA PHE A 36 1.71 5.91 1.37
C PHE A 36 1.56 7.25 2.08
N ASP A 37 2.15 8.28 1.51
CA ASP A 37 2.03 9.66 1.94
C ASP A 37 1.25 10.43 0.87
N TYR A 38 0.39 11.37 1.28
CA TYR A 38 -0.34 12.20 0.31
C TYR A 38 0.57 13.19 -0.42
N ASP A 39 1.66 13.64 0.20
CA ASP A 39 2.63 14.58 -0.35
C ASP A 39 3.72 13.87 -1.16
N ASP A 40 4.34 12.82 -0.58
CA ASP A 40 5.48 12.11 -1.19
C ASP A 40 5.08 10.89 -2.04
N GLY A 41 3.85 10.39 -1.88
CA GLY A 41 3.33 9.24 -2.60
C GLY A 41 3.68 7.87 -1.99
N TRP A 42 3.84 6.86 -2.83
CA TRP A 42 4.06 5.47 -2.38
C TRP A 42 5.52 5.19 -2.06
N TYR A 43 5.78 4.54 -0.93
CA TYR A 43 7.11 4.10 -0.50
C TYR A 43 7.09 2.62 -0.11
N CYS A 44 7.97 1.82 -0.72
CA CYS A 44 8.12 0.41 -0.37
C CYS A 44 9.60 0.05 -0.13
N PRO A 45 9.96 -0.63 0.98
CA PRO A 45 11.33 -1.02 1.27
C PRO A 45 11.82 -2.24 0.46
N CYS A 46 11.02 -2.74 -0.48
CA CYS A 46 11.42 -3.89 -1.29
C CYS A 46 12.58 -3.56 -2.23
N PRO A 47 13.47 -4.52 -2.54
CA PRO A 47 14.61 -4.30 -3.42
C PRO A 47 14.18 -3.82 -4.82
N ASP A 48 13.06 -4.32 -5.35
CA ASP A 48 12.55 -3.86 -6.65
C ASP A 48 12.28 -2.35 -6.67
N TYR A 49 11.66 -1.81 -5.61
CA TYR A 49 11.39 -0.39 -5.50
C TYR A 49 12.66 0.41 -5.22
N MET A 50 13.52 -0.06 -4.32
CA MET A 50 14.80 0.60 -3.99
C MET A 50 15.74 0.72 -5.19
N TYR A 51 15.91 -0.35 -5.97
CA TYR A 51 16.86 -0.40 -7.07
C TYR A 51 16.30 0.14 -8.38
N ARG A 52 15.01 -0.09 -8.67
CA ARG A 52 14.41 0.31 -9.95
C ARG A 52 13.56 1.57 -9.83
N ARG A 53 13.11 1.96 -8.63
CA ARG A 53 12.12 3.03 -8.40
C ARG A 53 10.84 2.86 -9.21
N HIS A 54 10.49 1.60 -9.51
CA HIS A 54 9.26 1.23 -10.21
C HIS A 54 8.24 0.68 -9.22
N GLU A 55 6.96 0.87 -9.54
CA GLU A 55 5.85 0.31 -8.78
C GLU A 55 6.02 -1.21 -8.62
N CYS A 56 6.22 -1.65 -7.38
CA CYS A 56 6.42 -3.06 -7.07
C CYS A 56 5.08 -3.79 -6.89
N LYS A 57 5.15 -5.13 -6.89
CA LYS A 57 4.01 -6.01 -6.61
C LYS A 57 3.31 -5.71 -5.28
N HIS A 58 4.04 -5.20 -4.28
CA HIS A 58 3.51 -4.84 -2.98
C HIS A 58 2.63 -3.58 -3.03
N ILE A 59 3.11 -2.51 -3.69
CA ILE A 59 2.32 -1.28 -3.89
C ILE A 59 1.03 -1.60 -4.67
N ARG A 60 1.11 -2.46 -5.68
CA ARG A 60 -0.07 -2.92 -6.43
C ARG A 60 -1.09 -3.63 -5.54
N ALA A 61 -0.63 -4.47 -4.61
CA ALA A 61 -1.51 -5.12 -3.65
C ALA A 61 -2.18 -4.08 -2.71
N CYS A 62 -1.42 -3.12 -2.19
CA CYS A 62 -1.97 -2.04 -1.35
C CYS A 62 -3.05 -1.23 -2.09
N LYS A 63 -2.80 -0.85 -3.35
CA LYS A 63 -3.78 -0.13 -4.18
C LYS A 63 -5.06 -0.94 -4.41
N GLN A 64 -4.94 -2.25 -4.63
CA GLN A 64 -6.09 -3.12 -4.76
C GLN A 64 -6.89 -3.21 -3.46
N GLU A 65 -6.21 -3.30 -2.31
CA GLU A 65 -6.89 -3.35 -1.00
C GLU A 65 -7.59 -2.03 -0.67
N LEU A 66 -6.97 -0.87 -0.95
CA LEU A 66 -7.64 0.42 -0.85
C LEU A 66 -8.89 0.49 -1.73
N SER A 67 -8.78 0.00 -2.97
CA SER A 67 -9.91 -0.03 -3.92
C SER A 67 -11.05 -0.94 -3.42
N LYS A 68 -10.72 -2.07 -2.78
CA LYS A 68 -11.72 -2.99 -2.18
C LYS A 68 -12.40 -2.36 -0.97
N GLN A 69 -11.65 -1.64 -0.14
CA GLN A 69 -12.18 -0.99 1.06
C GLN A 69 -12.95 0.30 0.77
N HIS A 70 -13.05 0.71 -0.51
CA HIS A 70 -13.71 1.95 -0.92
C HIS A 70 -13.11 3.21 -0.26
N ILE A 71 -11.84 3.15 0.13
CA ILE A 71 -11.12 4.27 0.72
C ILE A 71 -10.66 5.18 -0.42
N THR A 72 -11.31 6.33 -0.54
CA THR A 72 -10.91 7.38 -1.49
C THR A 72 -9.75 8.16 -0.89
N VAL A 73 -8.52 7.78 -1.25
CA VAL A 73 -7.32 8.61 -1.06
C VAL A 73 -7.37 9.77 -2.05
N GLY A 74 -8.25 10.72 -1.77
CA GLY A 74 -8.47 11.93 -2.55
C GLY A 74 -7.77 13.10 -1.89
N SER A 75 -6.74 13.60 -2.56
CA SER A 75 -6.16 14.93 -2.36
C SER A 75 -7.16 16.01 -2.82
N ASP A 76 -8.28 16.13 -2.11
CA ASP A 76 -9.24 17.21 -2.30
C ASP A 76 -9.65 17.75 -0.92
N LEU A 77 -8.94 18.79 -0.48
CA LEU A 77 -9.53 19.83 0.35
C LEU A 77 -10.85 20.25 -0.32
N PHE A 78 -11.98 20.17 0.39
CA PHE A 78 -12.96 21.26 0.60
C PHE A 78 -14.26 20.71 1.22
N CYS A 79 -14.64 21.35 2.33
CA CYS A 79 -15.98 21.66 2.80
C CYS A 79 -17.21 20.91 2.25
N GLU A 80 -18.01 20.41 3.22
CA GLU A 80 -19.45 20.67 3.34
C GLU A 80 -20.39 20.04 2.32
N VAL A 81 -21.13 19.00 2.75
CA VAL A 81 -22.60 18.90 2.66
C VAL A 81 -23.05 17.95 3.78
N ALA A 82 -23.48 18.48 4.94
CA ALA A 82 -24.83 18.92 5.30
C ALA A 82 -25.77 17.77 5.71
N ALA A 83 -26.28 17.94 6.94
CA ALA A 83 -27.48 17.43 7.59
C ALA A 83 -28.38 16.43 6.86
#